data_AF-A0A6N3USC9-F1
#
_entry.id   AF-A0A6N3USC9-F1
#
_cell.length_a   1.000
_cell.length_b   1.000
_cell.length_c   1.000
_cell.angle_alpha   90.00
_cell.angle_beta   90.00
_cell.angle_gamma   90.00
#
_symmetry.space_group_name_H-M   'P 1'
#
loop_
_entity.id
_entity.type
_entity.pdbx_description
1 polymer ?
#
loop_
_entity_poly.entity_id
_entity_poly.type
_entity_poly.pdbx_seq_one_letter_code
_entity_poly.pdbx_strand_id
1 'polypeptide(L)'
;MKEDSLNNDLDEDVFQNTVSAVIENKKIEASMDSLTRVLDDHMLSVHGEENSQEIIDTYLEALLNGNIAKNTITKLSTDIILSKDLATKKDNSLQLTLIYTALSQYFLNKNLESKAWTALSEAKYFLAYLFGLTDPANHKRAERAQKGGRKKAQNALDFEKLVITLLNKKRPKRGWRNAYDAANNIASELSIQAIENNIPIPNDIKDLISKVINLIREHEEVIKAFDSPES
;
A
#
# COMPACT_ATOMS: atom_id res chain seq x y z
N MET A 1 19.94 62.82 16.05
CA MET A 1 20.32 61.44 15.65
C MET A 1 19.40 61.05 14.52
N LYS A 2 19.97 60.83 13.33
CA LYS A 2 19.26 60.19 12.22
C LYS A 2 19.33 58.70 12.50
N GLU A 3 18.18 58.05 12.64
CA GLU A 3 18.12 56.60 12.52
C GLU A 3 17.90 56.29 11.05
N ASP A 4 18.94 55.71 10.45
CA ASP A 4 18.95 55.21 9.10
C ASP A 4 18.06 53.98 8.98
N SER A 5 17.33 53.97 7.86
CA SER A 5 16.72 52.87 7.12
C SER A 5 16.93 51.44 7.64
N LEU A 6 15.82 50.70 7.71
CA LEU A 6 15.75 49.36 7.13
C LEU A 6 14.41 49.26 6.39
N ASN A 7 14.44 49.67 5.11
CA ASN A 7 13.47 49.24 4.12
C ASN A 7 13.49 47.72 4.11
N ASN A 8 12.46 47.12 4.71
CA ASN A 8 12.16 45.70 4.61
C ASN A 8 11.05 45.48 3.58
N ASP A 9 11.01 46.33 2.55
CA ASP A 9 10.46 45.97 1.25
C ASP A 9 11.41 44.91 0.69
N LEU A 10 11.27 43.69 1.20
CA LEU A 10 11.75 42.47 0.58
C LEU A 10 11.09 42.44 -0.79
N ASP A 11 11.82 43.04 -1.73
CA ASP A 11 11.61 43.18 -3.16
C ASP A 11 10.55 42.17 -3.66
N GLU A 12 9.29 42.54 -3.47
CA GLU A 12 8.14 41.66 -3.68
C GLU A 12 8.10 41.27 -5.16
N ASP A 13 8.56 42.18 -6.02
CA ASP A 13 8.80 41.96 -7.43
C ASP A 13 9.90 40.93 -7.70
N VAL A 14 11.00 40.90 -6.95
CA VAL A 14 12.03 39.85 -7.09
C VAL A 14 11.51 38.50 -6.61
N PHE A 15 10.75 38.45 -5.51
CA PHE A 15 10.10 37.22 -5.07
C PHE A 15 9.07 36.73 -6.09
N GLN A 16 8.19 37.59 -6.57
CA GLN A 16 7.19 37.27 -7.61
C GLN A 16 7.86 36.85 -8.92
N ASN A 17 8.94 37.50 -9.35
CA ASN A 17 9.68 37.11 -10.55
C ASN A 17 10.40 35.77 -10.38
N THR A 18 10.97 35.51 -9.20
CA THR A 18 11.64 34.24 -8.89
C THR A 18 10.63 33.10 -8.77
N VAL A 19 9.51 33.33 -8.07
CA VAL A 19 8.41 32.39 -7.96
C VAL A 19 7.75 32.17 -9.31
N SER A 20 7.55 33.20 -10.12
CA SER A 20 7.00 33.06 -11.49
C SER A 20 7.95 32.33 -12.43
N ALA A 21 9.27 32.50 -12.27
CA ALA A 21 10.28 31.75 -13.01
C ALA A 21 10.32 30.27 -12.59
N VAL A 22 10.10 29.97 -11.31
CA VAL A 22 10.02 28.59 -10.78
C VAL A 22 8.68 27.92 -11.12
N ILE A 23 7.58 28.66 -11.08
CA ILE A 23 6.23 28.21 -11.45
C ILE A 23 6.04 28.16 -12.98
N GLU A 24 7.00 28.73 -13.73
CA GLU A 24 7.07 28.67 -15.18
C GLU A 24 5.74 29.06 -15.83
N ASN A 25 4.99 30.01 -15.24
CA ASN A 25 3.64 30.46 -15.58
C ASN A 25 2.87 29.50 -16.52
N LYS A 26 2.76 28.22 -16.13
CA LYS A 26 2.18 27.19 -16.99
C LYS A 26 0.70 27.44 -17.04
N LYS A 27 0.26 28.03 -18.15
CA LYS A 27 -1.15 28.14 -18.49
C LYS A 27 -1.81 26.78 -18.30
N ILE A 28 -3.04 26.80 -17.79
CA ILE A 28 -3.79 25.57 -17.51
C ILE A 28 -3.97 24.73 -18.78
N GLU A 29 -4.11 25.37 -19.94
CA GLU A 29 -4.11 24.76 -21.27
C GLU A 29 -2.86 23.91 -21.49
N ALA A 30 -1.67 24.48 -21.29
CA ALA A 30 -0.41 23.76 -21.47
C ALA A 30 -0.27 22.59 -20.47
N SER A 31 -0.81 22.75 -19.26
CA SER A 31 -0.83 21.68 -18.26
C SER A 31 -1.82 20.57 -18.59
N MET A 32 -2.96 20.90 -19.22
CA MET A 32 -3.91 19.93 -19.75
C MET A 32 -3.32 19.20 -20.95
N ASP A 33 -2.75 19.91 -21.92
CA ASP A 33 -2.10 19.32 -23.09
C ASP A 33 -1.02 18.32 -22.69
N SER A 34 -0.21 18.67 -21.68
CA SER A 34 0.79 17.76 -21.12
C SER A 34 0.16 16.53 -20.49
N LEU A 35 -0.99 16.65 -19.82
CA LEU A 35 -1.68 15.51 -19.22
C LEU A 35 -2.29 14.61 -20.29
N THR A 36 -2.93 15.19 -21.31
CA THR A 36 -3.51 14.46 -22.45
C THR A 36 -2.44 13.67 -23.20
N ARG A 37 -1.26 14.25 -23.45
CA ARG A 37 -0.14 13.51 -24.07
C ARG A 37 0.30 12.30 -23.24
N VAL A 38 0.39 12.45 -21.91
CA VAL A 38 0.74 11.32 -21.04
C VAL A 38 -0.36 10.25 -21.04
N LEU A 39 -1.63 10.67 -21.18
CA LEU A 39 -2.74 9.73 -21.37
C LEU A 39 -2.65 9.03 -22.71
N ASP A 40 -2.32 9.71 -23.81
CA ASP A 40 -2.11 9.09 -25.12
C ASP A 40 -0.98 8.06 -25.07
N ASP A 41 0.16 8.40 -24.48
CA ASP A 41 1.27 7.46 -24.29
C ASP A 41 0.82 6.21 -23.51
N HIS A 42 -0.01 6.39 -22.48
CA HIS A 42 -0.57 5.30 -21.70
C HIS A 42 -1.57 4.46 -22.50
N MET A 43 -2.50 5.10 -23.21
CA MET A 43 -3.53 4.43 -24.02
C MET A 43 -2.90 3.66 -25.18
N LEU A 44 -1.89 4.22 -25.84
CA LEU A 44 -1.10 3.53 -26.86
C LEU A 44 -0.42 2.29 -26.28
N SER A 45 0.19 2.41 -25.10
CA SER A 45 0.87 1.28 -24.46
C SER A 45 -0.08 0.16 -24.03
N VAL A 46 -1.33 0.46 -23.65
CA VAL A 46 -2.27 -0.52 -23.09
C VAL A 46 -3.25 -1.05 -24.14
N HIS A 47 -3.75 -0.18 -25.01
CA HIS A 47 -4.83 -0.45 -25.95
C HIS A 47 -4.39 -0.36 -27.43
N GLY A 48 -3.20 0.18 -27.70
CA GLY A 48 -2.65 0.26 -29.07
C GLY A 48 -3.15 1.48 -29.87
N GLU A 49 -3.87 2.41 -29.24
CA GLU A 49 -4.46 3.58 -29.89
C GLU A 49 -4.20 4.87 -29.09
N GLU A 50 -3.87 5.96 -29.77
CA GLU A 50 -3.78 7.32 -29.23
C GLU A 50 -5.13 8.03 -29.43
N ASN A 51 -6.06 7.84 -28.50
CA ASN A 51 -7.42 8.38 -28.60
C ASN A 51 -7.90 9.06 -27.31
N SER A 52 -6.97 9.53 -26.46
CA SER A 52 -7.35 10.05 -25.15
C SER A 52 -8.28 11.27 -25.26
N GLN A 53 -8.08 12.16 -26.22
CA GLN A 53 -8.94 13.33 -26.42
C GLN A 53 -10.38 12.95 -26.82
N GLU A 54 -10.56 12.00 -27.73
CA GLU A 54 -11.89 11.51 -28.14
C GLU A 54 -12.65 10.90 -26.95
N ILE A 55 -11.93 10.14 -26.12
CA ILE A 55 -12.48 9.56 -24.90
C ILE A 55 -12.82 10.66 -23.89
N ILE A 56 -11.96 11.65 -23.68
CA ILE A 56 -12.22 12.81 -22.82
C ILE A 56 -13.49 13.54 -23.26
N ASP A 57 -13.66 13.76 -24.57
CA ASP A 57 -14.85 14.41 -25.12
C ASP A 57 -16.12 13.56 -24.87
N THR A 58 -16.01 12.23 -24.98
CA THR A 58 -17.11 11.31 -24.61
C THR A 58 -17.48 11.42 -23.12
N TYR A 59 -16.50 11.51 -22.23
CA TYR A 59 -16.73 11.72 -20.80
C TYR A 59 -17.35 13.09 -20.51
N LEU A 60 -16.94 14.13 -21.26
CA LEU A 60 -17.53 15.46 -21.17
C LEU A 60 -19.01 15.43 -21.56
N GLU A 61 -19.36 14.80 -22.68
CA GLU A 61 -20.76 14.63 -23.07
C GLU A 61 -21.58 13.87 -22.02
N ALA A 62 -21.01 12.79 -21.45
CA ALA A 62 -21.67 12.02 -20.40
C ALA A 62 -21.89 12.83 -19.11
N LEU A 63 -20.97 13.74 -18.76
CA LEU A 63 -21.13 14.68 -17.66
C LEU A 63 -22.24 15.70 -17.94
N LEU A 64 -22.26 16.28 -19.15
CA LEU A 64 -23.25 17.28 -19.55
C LEU A 64 -24.67 16.71 -19.61
N ASN A 65 -24.80 15.45 -20.03
CA ASN A 65 -26.07 14.73 -20.10
C ASN A 65 -26.52 14.13 -18.75
N GLY A 66 -25.71 14.27 -17.68
CA GLY A 66 -26.02 13.76 -16.35
C GLY A 66 -25.86 12.24 -16.18
N ASN A 67 -25.33 11.54 -17.19
CA ASN A 67 -25.01 10.11 -17.11
C ASN A 67 -23.89 9.84 -16.09
N ILE A 68 -22.97 10.80 -15.94
CA ILE A 68 -21.96 10.80 -14.88
C ILE A 68 -22.35 11.85 -13.85
N ALA A 69 -22.74 11.36 -12.68
CA ALA A 69 -23.12 12.20 -11.55
C ALA A 69 -22.08 12.11 -10.42
N LYS A 70 -22.22 12.98 -9.42
CA LYS A 70 -21.39 12.96 -8.20
C LYS A 70 -21.33 11.58 -7.54
N ASN A 71 -22.44 10.83 -7.56
CA ASN A 71 -22.51 9.48 -7.00
C ASN A 71 -21.61 8.50 -7.75
N THR A 72 -21.50 8.62 -9.08
CA THR A 72 -20.61 7.81 -9.92
C THR A 72 -19.16 8.05 -9.53
N ILE A 73 -18.75 9.33 -9.43
CA ILE A 73 -17.39 9.73 -9.03
C ILE A 73 -17.06 9.22 -7.63
N THR A 74 -17.99 9.39 -6.68
CA THR A 74 -17.82 8.95 -5.29
C THR A 74 -17.67 7.43 -5.20
N LYS A 75 -18.47 6.69 -5.98
CA LYS A 75 -18.38 5.22 -6.06
C LYS A 75 -17.03 4.77 -6.60
N LEU A 76 -16.60 5.31 -7.73
CA LEU A 76 -15.30 4.98 -8.32
C LEU A 76 -14.15 5.23 -7.33
N SER A 77 -14.16 6.39 -6.65
CA SER A 77 -13.16 6.74 -5.64
C SER A 77 -13.19 5.77 -4.45
N THR A 78 -14.38 5.42 -3.97
CA THR A 78 -14.56 4.45 -2.86
C THR A 78 -14.05 3.06 -3.25
N ASP A 79 -14.36 2.62 -4.48
CA ASP A 79 -13.94 1.31 -4.99
C ASP A 79 -12.41 1.23 -5.14
N ILE A 80 -11.72 2.33 -5.50
CA ILE A 80 -10.24 2.36 -5.49
C ILE A 80 -9.69 2.07 -4.09
N ILE A 81 -10.29 2.66 -3.06
CA ILE A 81 -9.83 2.52 -1.67
C ILE A 81 -10.14 1.11 -1.15
N LEU A 82 -11.39 0.65 -1.31
CA LEU A 82 -11.91 -0.55 -0.66
C LEU A 82 -11.67 -1.84 -1.44
N SER A 83 -11.49 -1.77 -2.77
CA SER A 83 -11.27 -2.99 -3.56
C SER A 83 -9.94 -3.66 -3.20
N LYS A 84 -9.93 -4.99 -3.22
CA LYS A 84 -8.70 -5.80 -3.16
C LYS A 84 -8.19 -6.16 -4.56
N ASP A 85 -9.03 -6.01 -5.58
CA ASP A 85 -8.69 -6.32 -6.96
C ASP A 85 -7.91 -5.18 -7.61
N LEU A 86 -6.74 -5.52 -8.14
CA LEU A 86 -5.84 -4.58 -8.78
C LEU A 86 -6.42 -4.06 -10.11
N ALA A 87 -7.11 -4.91 -10.87
CA ALA A 87 -7.69 -4.50 -12.16
C ALA A 87 -8.76 -3.42 -11.92
N THR A 88 -9.69 -3.66 -10.99
CA THR A 88 -10.69 -2.67 -10.56
C THR A 88 -10.05 -1.34 -10.14
N LYS A 89 -8.96 -1.37 -9.35
CA LYS A 89 -8.27 -0.13 -8.94
C LYS A 89 -7.68 0.62 -10.13
N LYS A 90 -7.05 -0.10 -11.08
CA LYS A 90 -6.46 0.51 -12.28
C LYS A 90 -7.54 1.14 -13.15
N ASP A 91 -8.59 0.39 -13.47
CA ASP A 91 -9.69 0.84 -14.32
C ASP A 91 -10.37 2.07 -13.71
N ASN A 92 -10.70 2.03 -12.42
CA ASN A 92 -11.34 3.17 -11.76
C ASN A 92 -10.42 4.39 -11.67
N SER A 93 -9.11 4.21 -11.52
CA SER A 93 -8.15 5.31 -11.50
C SER A 93 -8.03 5.97 -12.87
N LEU A 94 -8.02 5.18 -13.95
CA LEU A 94 -8.04 5.69 -15.32
C LEU A 94 -9.35 6.43 -15.61
N GLN A 95 -10.50 5.86 -15.25
CA GLN A 95 -11.80 6.52 -15.42
C GLN A 95 -11.88 7.86 -14.68
N LEU A 96 -11.43 7.91 -13.42
CA LEU A 96 -11.42 9.16 -12.67
C LEU A 96 -10.47 10.19 -13.29
N THR A 97 -9.30 9.76 -13.78
CA THR A 97 -8.39 10.64 -14.51
C THR A 97 -9.09 11.29 -15.70
N LEU A 98 -9.74 10.49 -16.55
CA LEU A 98 -10.47 10.98 -17.73
C LEU A 98 -11.64 11.90 -17.37
N ILE A 99 -12.45 11.54 -16.37
CA ILE A 99 -13.57 12.35 -15.87
C ILE A 99 -13.08 13.71 -15.37
N TYR A 100 -12.01 13.74 -14.58
CA TYR A 100 -11.49 14.99 -14.02
C TYR A 100 -10.78 15.85 -15.08
N THR A 101 -10.15 15.25 -16.09
CA THR A 101 -9.65 15.99 -17.26
C THR A 101 -10.79 16.63 -18.04
N ALA A 102 -11.89 15.90 -18.30
CA ALA A 102 -13.08 16.43 -18.94
C ALA A 102 -13.72 17.59 -18.13
N LEU A 103 -13.79 17.45 -16.80
CA LEU A 103 -14.25 18.53 -15.91
C LEU A 103 -13.34 19.76 -15.98
N SER A 104 -12.02 19.57 -16.07
CA SER A 104 -11.07 20.67 -16.25
C SER A 104 -11.35 21.43 -17.55
N GLN A 105 -11.50 20.72 -18.67
CA GLN A 105 -11.86 21.31 -19.97
C GLN A 105 -13.18 22.06 -19.92
N TYR A 106 -14.20 21.48 -19.28
CA TYR A 106 -15.48 22.14 -19.07
C TYR A 106 -15.35 23.46 -18.30
N PHE A 107 -14.68 23.46 -17.15
CA PHE A 107 -14.54 24.65 -16.32
C PHE A 107 -13.69 25.72 -16.99
N LEU A 108 -12.65 25.32 -17.73
CA LEU A 108 -11.81 26.24 -18.49
C LEU A 108 -12.63 26.95 -19.57
N ASN A 109 -13.44 26.21 -20.34
CA ASN A 109 -14.35 26.77 -21.35
C ASN A 109 -15.43 27.70 -20.76
N LYS A 110 -15.71 27.60 -19.46
CA LYS A 110 -16.62 28.49 -18.73
C LYS A 110 -15.91 29.67 -18.04
N ASN A 111 -14.62 29.86 -18.27
CA ASN A 111 -13.77 30.85 -17.60
C ASN A 111 -13.76 30.69 -16.06
N LEU A 112 -13.91 29.46 -15.56
CA LEU A 112 -13.88 29.12 -14.14
C LEU A 112 -12.52 28.51 -13.77
N GLU A 113 -11.46 29.29 -13.93
CA GLU A 113 -10.07 28.81 -13.90
C GLU A 113 -9.68 28.07 -12.61
N SER A 114 -10.08 28.60 -11.44
CA SER A 114 -9.81 27.94 -10.16
C SER A 114 -10.42 26.52 -10.08
N LYS A 115 -11.63 26.33 -10.62
CA LYS A 115 -12.28 25.01 -10.66
C LYS A 115 -11.62 24.10 -11.67
N ALA A 116 -11.16 24.64 -12.79
CA ALA A 116 -10.42 23.90 -13.80
C ALA A 116 -9.09 23.38 -13.19
N TRP A 117 -8.33 24.24 -12.51
CA TRP A 117 -7.11 23.83 -11.79
C TRP A 117 -7.39 22.75 -10.74
N THR A 118 -8.47 22.88 -9.98
CA THR A 118 -8.86 21.87 -8.98
C THR A 118 -9.13 20.52 -9.65
N ALA A 119 -9.92 20.50 -10.73
CA ALA A 119 -10.21 19.28 -11.47
C ALA A 119 -8.93 18.68 -12.10
N LEU A 120 -8.06 19.50 -12.68
CA LEU A 120 -6.80 19.06 -13.26
C LEU A 120 -5.87 18.44 -12.21
N SER A 121 -5.85 18.98 -10.99
CA SER A 121 -5.07 18.42 -9.88
C SER A 121 -5.58 17.04 -9.49
N GLU A 122 -6.90 16.85 -9.42
CA GLU A 122 -7.51 15.54 -9.16
C GLU A 122 -7.17 14.54 -10.28
N ALA A 123 -7.24 14.97 -11.55
CA ALA A 123 -6.86 14.12 -12.68
C ALA A 123 -5.41 13.64 -12.58
N LYS A 124 -4.47 14.55 -12.29
CA LYS A 124 -3.05 14.23 -12.09
C LYS A 124 -2.83 13.29 -10.90
N TYR A 125 -3.57 13.47 -9.82
CA TYR A 125 -3.51 12.59 -8.66
C TYR A 125 -3.88 11.15 -9.02
N PHE A 126 -5.01 10.93 -9.70
CA PHE A 126 -5.43 9.58 -10.08
C PHE A 126 -4.53 8.95 -11.14
N LEU A 127 -3.95 9.73 -12.04
CA LEU A 127 -2.96 9.23 -13.00
C LEU A 127 -1.67 8.79 -12.30
N ALA A 128 -1.15 9.59 -11.37
CA ALA A 128 0.02 9.22 -10.58
C ALA A 128 -0.25 7.97 -9.74
N TYR A 129 -1.47 7.85 -9.19
CA TYR A 129 -1.88 6.64 -8.48
C TYR A 129 -1.89 5.41 -9.39
N LEU A 130 -2.46 5.53 -10.60
CA LEU A 130 -2.43 4.48 -11.62
C LEU A 130 -1.01 4.03 -11.95
N PHE A 131 -0.08 4.97 -12.18
CA PHE A 131 1.32 4.64 -12.42
C PHE A 131 1.98 3.94 -11.24
N GLY A 132 1.66 4.36 -10.01
CA GLY A 132 2.10 3.68 -8.78
C GLY A 132 1.59 2.24 -8.68
N LEU A 133 0.38 1.96 -9.15
CA LEU A 133 -0.19 0.60 -9.21
C LEU A 133 0.44 -0.28 -10.28
N THR A 134 1.04 0.30 -11.31
CA THR A 134 1.71 -0.42 -12.41
C THR A 134 3.22 -0.52 -12.24
N ASP A 135 3.79 0.17 -11.25
CA ASP A 135 5.24 0.19 -11.01
C ASP A 135 5.78 -1.21 -10.66
N PRO A 136 6.67 -1.79 -11.49
CA PRO A 136 7.30 -3.08 -11.23
C PRO A 136 8.04 -3.15 -9.89
N ALA A 137 8.56 -2.02 -9.39
CA ALA A 137 9.24 -1.96 -8.09
C ALA A 137 8.25 -2.20 -6.94
N ASN A 138 7.04 -1.65 -7.03
CA ASN A 138 5.97 -1.87 -6.05
C ASN A 138 5.48 -3.32 -6.06
N HIS A 139 5.32 -3.91 -7.25
CA HIS A 139 4.99 -5.34 -7.39
C HIS A 139 6.02 -6.24 -6.71
N LYS A 140 7.32 -6.04 -6.99
CA LYS A 140 8.41 -6.82 -6.36
C LYS A 140 8.47 -6.61 -4.85
N ARG A 141 8.09 -5.44 -4.34
CA ARG A 141 8.03 -5.18 -2.89
C ARG A 141 6.86 -5.93 -2.25
N ALA A 142 5.68 -5.90 -2.87
CA ALA A 142 4.49 -6.62 -2.40
C ALA A 142 4.71 -8.15 -2.41
N GLU A 143 5.30 -8.69 -3.47
CA GLU A 143 5.65 -10.12 -3.56
C GLU A 143 6.65 -10.53 -2.48
N ARG A 144 7.70 -9.73 -2.26
CA ARG A 144 8.67 -9.98 -1.17
C ARG A 144 8.00 -9.97 0.20
N ALA A 145 7.11 -9.01 0.44
CA ALA A 145 6.36 -8.94 1.69
C ALA A 145 5.44 -10.17 1.87
N GLN A 146 4.74 -10.60 0.83
CA GLN A 146 3.89 -11.79 0.86
C GLN A 146 4.70 -13.07 1.09
N LYS A 147 5.83 -13.24 0.38
CA LYS A 147 6.73 -14.37 0.54
C LYS A 147 7.31 -14.40 1.96
N GLY A 148 7.72 -13.25 2.50
CA GLY A 148 8.18 -13.09 3.87
C GLY A 148 7.10 -13.46 4.90
N GLY A 149 5.88 -12.98 4.71
CA GLY A 149 4.72 -13.30 5.56
C GLY A 149 4.39 -14.80 5.56
N ARG A 150 4.33 -15.43 4.39
CA ARG A 150 4.11 -16.88 4.24
C ARG A 150 5.22 -17.70 4.90
N LYS A 151 6.49 -17.33 4.67
CA LYS A 151 7.65 -17.97 5.29
C LYS A 151 7.58 -17.85 6.82
N LYS A 152 7.23 -16.67 7.35
CA LYS A 152 7.08 -16.45 8.80
C LYS A 152 5.97 -17.31 9.41
N ALA A 153 4.82 -17.42 8.74
CA ALA A 153 3.72 -18.28 9.18
C ALA A 153 4.12 -19.76 9.17
N GLN A 154 4.78 -20.21 8.10
CA GLN A 154 5.27 -21.58 8.00
C GLN A 154 6.29 -21.90 9.09
N ASN A 155 7.26 -21.02 9.33
CA ASN A 155 8.25 -21.18 10.39
C ASN A 155 7.59 -21.29 11.78
N ALA A 156 6.49 -20.56 12.02
CA ALA A 156 5.76 -20.65 13.29
C ALA A 156 5.08 -22.02 13.44
N LEU A 157 4.45 -22.53 12.37
CA LEU A 157 3.83 -23.87 12.37
C LEU A 157 4.88 -24.99 12.54
N ASP A 158 6.02 -24.88 11.86
CA ASP A 158 7.09 -25.87 11.96
C ASP A 158 7.69 -25.88 13.37
N PHE A 159 7.87 -24.71 13.98
CA PHE A 159 8.28 -24.59 15.37
C PHE A 159 7.26 -25.21 16.33
N GLU A 160 5.97 -24.95 16.13
CA GLU A 160 4.89 -25.51 16.94
C GLU A 160 4.87 -27.05 16.88
N LYS A 161 4.97 -27.62 15.68
CA LYS A 161 5.05 -29.08 15.47
C LYS A 161 6.25 -29.71 16.16
N LEU A 162 7.40 -29.02 16.12
CA LEU A 162 8.61 -29.49 16.79
C LEU A 162 8.44 -29.52 18.31
N VAL A 163 7.82 -28.48 18.88
CA VAL A 163 7.48 -28.41 20.30
C VAL A 163 6.54 -29.56 20.69
N ILE A 164 5.46 -29.78 19.94
CA ILE A 164 4.50 -30.88 20.15
C ILE A 164 5.22 -32.23 20.13
N THR A 165 6.07 -32.46 19.13
CA THR A 165 6.84 -33.71 18.98
C THR A 165 7.71 -33.97 20.20
N LEU A 166 8.42 -32.95 20.70
CA LEU A 166 9.30 -33.10 21.86
C LEU A 166 8.53 -33.22 23.18
N LEU A 167 7.40 -32.53 23.33
CA LEU A 167 6.53 -32.66 24.50
C LEU A 167 6.00 -34.08 24.64
N ASN A 168 5.63 -34.73 23.53
CA ASN A 168 5.18 -36.12 23.52
C ASN A 168 6.36 -37.07 23.78
N LYS A 169 7.47 -36.91 23.04
CA LYS A 169 8.65 -37.79 23.13
C LYS A 169 9.29 -37.81 24.52
N LYS A 170 9.34 -36.68 25.22
CA LYS A 170 9.98 -36.54 26.55
C LYS A 170 9.00 -36.60 27.72
N ARG A 171 7.74 -36.97 27.47
CA ARG A 171 6.71 -36.94 28.50
C ARG A 171 7.10 -37.83 29.69
N PRO A 172 7.11 -37.30 30.93
CA PRO A 172 7.31 -38.14 32.11
C PRO A 172 6.13 -39.10 32.31
N LYS A 173 6.37 -40.25 32.96
CA LYS A 173 5.33 -41.27 33.22
C LYS A 173 4.07 -40.74 33.94
N ARG A 174 4.21 -39.69 34.75
CA ARG A 174 3.10 -39.03 35.47
C ARG A 174 2.55 -37.79 34.74
N GLY A 175 2.96 -37.56 33.51
CA GLY A 175 2.69 -36.33 32.76
C GLY A 175 3.59 -35.16 33.19
N TRP A 176 3.36 -34.01 32.56
CA TRP A 176 4.07 -32.77 32.86
C TRP A 176 3.48 -32.11 34.11
N ARG A 177 4.36 -31.63 35.00
CA ARG A 177 3.93 -30.95 36.24
C ARG A 177 3.43 -29.54 35.97
N ASN A 178 4.11 -28.81 35.09
CA ASN A 178 3.78 -27.45 34.68
C ASN A 178 4.53 -27.13 33.37
N ALA A 179 4.11 -26.05 32.70
CA ALA A 179 4.70 -25.60 31.44
C ALA A 179 6.19 -25.22 31.56
N TYR A 180 6.63 -24.72 32.73
CA TYR A 180 8.02 -24.32 32.95
C TYR A 180 8.95 -25.53 32.96
N ASP A 181 8.60 -26.58 33.70
CA ASP A 181 9.38 -27.82 33.78
C ASP A 181 9.44 -28.51 32.41
N ALA A 182 8.32 -28.53 31.68
CA ALA A 182 8.23 -29.07 30.33
C ALA A 182 9.15 -28.31 29.35
N ALA A 183 9.05 -26.98 29.33
CA ALA A 183 9.86 -26.13 28.47
C ALA A 183 11.37 -26.29 28.74
N ASN A 184 11.78 -26.32 30.01
CA ASN A 184 13.18 -26.55 30.39
C ASN A 184 13.69 -27.93 29.95
N ASN A 185 12.85 -28.97 30.01
CA ASN A 185 13.24 -30.33 29.63
C ASN A 185 13.49 -30.49 28.13
N ILE A 186 12.71 -29.77 27.30
CA ILE A 186 12.79 -29.89 25.85
C ILE A 186 13.71 -28.84 25.21
N ALA A 187 14.00 -27.71 25.87
CA ALA A 187 14.68 -26.55 25.28
C ALA A 187 16.02 -26.87 24.60
N SER A 188 16.89 -27.68 25.21
CA SER A 188 18.18 -28.02 24.60
C SER A 188 18.03 -28.83 23.31
N GLU A 189 17.16 -29.85 23.29
CA GLU A 189 16.93 -30.67 22.10
C GLU A 189 16.13 -29.91 21.03
N LEU A 190 15.20 -29.06 21.46
CA LEU A 190 14.46 -28.14 20.61
C LEU A 190 15.41 -27.17 19.89
N SER A 191 16.42 -26.65 20.58
CA SER A 191 17.43 -25.76 20.00
C SER A 191 18.22 -26.47 18.90
N ILE A 192 18.71 -27.68 19.17
CA ILE A 192 19.47 -28.49 18.21
C ILE A 192 18.63 -28.78 16.97
N GLN A 193 17.42 -29.35 17.15
CA GLN A 193 16.57 -29.73 16.03
C GLN A 193 16.05 -28.52 15.24
N ALA A 194 15.81 -27.38 15.90
CA ALA A 194 15.41 -26.16 15.20
C ALA A 194 16.55 -25.61 14.33
N ILE A 195 17.80 -25.65 14.80
CA ILE A 195 18.97 -25.24 14.00
C ILE A 195 19.16 -26.18 12.80
N GLU A 196 19.10 -27.49 13.01
CA GLU A 196 19.21 -28.49 11.94
C GLU A 196 18.15 -28.31 10.84
N ASN A 197 16.92 -27.96 11.24
CA ASN A 197 15.80 -27.73 10.32
C ASN A 197 15.69 -26.28 9.82
N ASN A 198 16.65 -25.41 10.15
CA ASN A 198 16.64 -23.97 9.81
C ASN A 198 15.36 -23.23 10.28
N ILE A 199 14.82 -23.61 11.42
CA ILE A 199 13.66 -22.98 12.07
C ILE A 199 14.18 -21.82 12.95
N PRO A 200 13.72 -20.57 12.75
CA PRO A 200 14.15 -19.43 13.55
C PRO A 200 13.73 -19.56 15.03
N ILE A 201 14.71 -19.53 15.92
CA ILE A 201 14.54 -19.56 17.36
C ILE A 201 15.30 -18.41 18.03
N PRO A 202 14.93 -18.01 19.26
CA PRO A 202 15.75 -17.10 20.05
C PRO A 202 17.15 -17.67 20.28
N ASN A 203 18.16 -16.79 20.29
CA ASN A 203 19.55 -17.19 20.54
C ASN A 203 19.80 -17.52 22.03
N ASP A 204 19.05 -16.89 22.94
CA ASP A 204 19.11 -17.21 24.36
C ASP A 204 18.15 -18.35 24.70
N ILE A 205 18.65 -19.33 25.45
CA ILE A 205 17.88 -20.47 25.93
C ILE A 205 16.73 -20.04 26.84
N LYS A 206 16.90 -18.95 27.62
CA LYS A 206 15.83 -18.42 28.49
C LYS A 206 14.67 -17.85 27.68
N ASP A 207 14.97 -17.18 26.58
CA ASP A 207 13.96 -16.66 25.66
C ASP A 207 13.26 -17.80 24.92
N LEU A 208 13.99 -18.86 24.54
CA LEU A 208 13.40 -20.06 23.96
C LEU A 208 12.44 -20.75 24.94
N ILE A 209 12.85 -20.92 26.20
CA ILE A 209 12.00 -21.48 27.26
C ILE A 209 10.74 -20.64 27.43
N SER A 210 10.88 -19.31 27.52
CA SER A 210 9.75 -18.39 27.67
C SER A 210 8.78 -18.49 26.48
N LYS A 211 9.31 -18.57 25.26
CA LYS A 211 8.52 -18.76 24.04
C LYS A 211 7.74 -20.08 24.05
N VAL A 212 8.35 -21.16 24.50
CA VAL A 212 7.69 -22.47 24.64
C VAL A 212 6.61 -22.45 25.71
N ILE A 213 6.85 -21.80 26.84
CA ILE A 213 5.84 -21.64 27.91
C ILE A 213 4.60 -20.92 27.37
N ASN A 214 4.79 -19.85 26.59
CA ASN A 214 3.67 -19.12 25.99
C ASN A 214 2.90 -19.99 24.99
N LEU A 215 3.61 -20.75 24.13
CA LEU A 215 2.96 -21.70 23.23
C LEU A 215 2.10 -22.74 23.97
N ILE A 216 2.62 -23.31 25.06
CA ILE A 216 1.89 -24.27 25.89
C ILE A 216 0.63 -23.65 26.51
N ARG A 217 0.56 -22.32 26.68
CA ARG A 217 -0.59 -21.63 27.29
C ARG A 217 -1.60 -21.10 26.29
N GLU A 218 -1.16 -20.78 25.08
CA GLU A 218 -1.94 -19.97 24.13
C GLU A 218 -2.36 -20.76 22.89
N HIS A 219 -1.67 -21.85 22.53
CA HIS A 219 -1.95 -22.61 21.31
C HIS A 219 -2.64 -23.94 21.63
N GLU A 220 -3.84 -24.11 21.07
CA GLU A 220 -4.73 -25.26 21.35
C GLU A 220 -4.06 -26.62 21.13
N GLU A 221 -3.34 -26.80 20.02
CA GLU A 221 -2.69 -28.07 19.69
C GLU A 221 -1.49 -28.37 20.61
N VAL A 222 -0.77 -27.33 21.05
CA VAL A 222 0.33 -27.47 22.01
C VAL A 222 -0.22 -27.79 23.40
N ILE A 223 -1.33 -27.17 23.81
CA ILE A 223 -2.04 -27.49 25.05
C ILE A 223 -2.46 -28.96 25.03
N LYS A 224 -3.07 -29.43 23.94
CA LYS A 224 -3.44 -30.85 23.79
C LYS A 224 -2.25 -31.78 23.96
N ALA A 225 -1.11 -31.49 23.33
CA ALA A 225 0.10 -32.29 23.48
C ALA A 225 0.66 -32.26 24.92
N PHE A 226 0.57 -31.12 25.60
CA PHE A 226 0.97 -30.97 26.99
C PHE A 226 0.05 -31.78 27.93
N ASP A 227 -1.27 -31.70 27.75
CA ASP A 227 -2.25 -32.30 28.66
C ASP A 227 -2.53 -33.79 28.39
N SER A 228 -2.54 -34.23 27.14
CA SER A 228 -3.06 -35.56 26.76
C SER A 228 -2.15 -36.72 27.20
N PRO A 229 -2.58 -37.65 28.09
CA PRO A 229 -1.82 -38.86 28.36
C PRO A 229 -1.71 -39.73 27.10
N GLU A 230 -0.57 -40.43 26.92
CA GLU A 230 -0.47 -41.47 25.88
C GLU A 230 -1.60 -42.49 26.11
N SER A 231 -2.42 -42.67 25.08
CA SER A 231 -3.38 -43.77 24.96
C SER A 231 -2.68 -45.11 24.78
#